data_AF-A0A7C4G655-F1
#
_entry.id   AF-A0A7C4G655-F1
#
_cell.length_a   1.000
_cell.length_b   1.000
_cell.length_c   1.000
_cell.angle_alpha   90.00
_cell.angle_beta   90.00
_cell.angle_gamma   90.00
#
_symmetry.space_group_name_H-M   'P 1'
#
loop_
_entity.id
_entity.type
_entity.pdbx_description
1 polymer ?
#
loop_
_entity_poly.entity_id
_entity_poly.type
_entity_poly.pdbx_seq_one_letter_code
_entity_poly.pdbx_strand_id
1 'polypeptide(L)'
;MAFQNVEFMFLNIDWFMLKTKCLNCGGRLIKEDDLKAVCINCGLVVNNTEEEISQPLAPHNYNVSETYNNHEVSIKKNFIKLQYIKLLERATRTFNMPVFIKQTTIRLFIKYIRDNSAIRQKRYVLASCFLISVREIFKFNIRINDVAYVFNCNRGKLIRYVYEVSKYFNLRIKPLKIDECIAWLINVIYSNIKFTKMLEERSIEREHYFKKIEKLISNILHNLKIVDLQGHNPYVLAASIIYCADKMLSKVEERKSVLTLNTASKLLGVSKYSIRDNYKLVSRRILLRVLV
;
A
#
# COMPACT_ATOMS: atom_id res chain seq x y z
N MET A 1 -20.44 -49.31 -39.06
CA MET A 1 -21.55 -48.39 -39.39
C MET A 1 -21.30 -47.11 -38.59
N ALA A 2 -20.51 -46.15 -39.09
CA ALA A 2 -20.79 -45.20 -40.17
C ALA A 2 -21.64 -44.00 -39.70
N PHE A 3 -20.94 -42.89 -39.46
CA PHE A 3 -21.21 -41.46 -39.75
C PHE A 3 -22.65 -40.89 -39.75
N GLN A 4 -22.81 -39.76 -39.04
CA GLN A 4 -23.20 -38.43 -39.59
C GLN A 4 -23.07 -37.39 -38.45
N ASN A 5 -22.06 -36.52 -38.45
CA ASN A 5 -21.91 -35.23 -39.15
C ASN A 5 -22.91 -34.16 -38.72
N VAL A 6 -22.45 -33.24 -37.85
CA VAL A 6 -22.89 -31.84 -37.84
C VAL A 6 -21.64 -30.99 -37.94
N GLU A 7 -21.41 -30.45 -39.15
CA GLU A 7 -20.38 -29.47 -39.46
C GLU A 7 -20.72 -28.14 -38.76
N PHE A 8 -19.77 -27.58 -38.03
CA PHE A 8 -19.77 -26.15 -37.72
C PHE A 8 -18.58 -25.52 -38.44
N MET A 9 -18.91 -24.62 -39.36
CA MET A 9 -17.98 -23.80 -40.13
C MET A 9 -16.94 -23.13 -39.22
N PHE A 10 -15.67 -23.43 -39.49
CA PHE A 10 -14.54 -22.62 -39.07
C PHE A 10 -14.58 -21.29 -39.83
N LEU A 11 -14.95 -20.21 -39.15
CA LEU A 11 -14.54 -18.87 -39.57
C LEU A 11 -13.11 -18.65 -39.08
N ASN A 12 -12.16 -18.77 -40.00
CA ASN A 12 -10.81 -18.26 -39.86
C ASN A 12 -10.87 -16.75 -39.65
N ILE A 13 -10.73 -16.30 -38.40
CA ILE A 13 -10.42 -14.91 -38.08
C ILE A 13 -8.91 -14.89 -37.82
N ASP A 14 -8.15 -14.42 -38.81
CA ASP A 14 -6.74 -14.10 -38.63
C ASP A 14 -6.61 -13.02 -37.56
N TRP A 15 -6.24 -13.45 -36.35
CA TRP A 15 -5.88 -12.53 -35.26
C TRP A 15 -4.58 -11.83 -35.64
N PHE A 16 -4.68 -10.62 -36.18
CA PHE A 16 -3.55 -9.73 -36.40
C PHE A 16 -2.90 -9.39 -35.04
N MET A 17 -1.88 -10.17 -34.68
CA MET A 17 -1.09 -9.99 -33.47
C MET A 17 -0.26 -8.70 -33.57
N LEU A 18 -0.67 -7.65 -32.86
CA LEU A 18 0.18 -6.48 -32.64
C LEU A 18 1.39 -6.90 -31.77
N LYS A 19 2.61 -6.71 -32.28
CA LYS A 19 3.87 -7.02 -31.56
C LYS A 19 4.13 -6.13 -30.33
N THR A 20 3.21 -5.22 -29.98
CA THR A 20 3.41 -4.21 -28.95
C THR A 20 2.81 -4.63 -27.61
N LYS A 21 3.61 -4.56 -26.54
CA LYS A 21 3.15 -4.71 -25.15
C LYS A 21 2.57 -3.38 -24.65
N CYS A 22 1.62 -3.44 -23.73
CA CYS A 22 1.04 -2.28 -23.08
C CYS A 22 2.11 -1.44 -22.37
N LEU A 23 2.14 -0.14 -22.65
CA LEU A 23 3.10 0.81 -22.06
C LEU A 23 2.93 1.01 -20.55
N ASN A 24 1.74 0.72 -20.01
CA ASN A 24 1.46 0.90 -18.59
C ASN A 24 1.84 -0.33 -17.75
N CYS A 25 1.49 -1.54 -18.21
CA CYS A 25 1.63 -2.76 -17.39
C CYS A 25 2.42 -3.89 -18.07
N GLY A 26 2.89 -3.70 -19.31
CA GLY A 26 3.57 -4.74 -20.09
C GLY A 26 2.66 -5.88 -20.58
N GLY A 27 1.36 -5.82 -20.29
CA GLY A 27 0.36 -6.81 -20.73
C GLY A 27 0.11 -6.80 -22.24
N ARG A 28 -0.56 -7.84 -22.75
CA ARG A 28 -0.90 -7.91 -24.19
C ARG A 28 -1.98 -6.89 -24.55
N LEU A 29 -1.90 -6.37 -25.77
CA LEU A 29 -2.93 -5.54 -26.39
C LEU A 29 -3.77 -6.41 -27.32
N ILE A 30 -5.10 -6.24 -27.28
CA ILE A 30 -6.06 -6.85 -28.21
C ILE A 30 -6.65 -5.72 -29.04
N LYS A 31 -6.79 -5.89 -30.35
CA LYS A 31 -7.55 -4.96 -31.18
C LYS A 31 -9.05 -5.17 -30.93
N GLU A 32 -9.75 -4.09 -30.63
CA GLU A 32 -11.21 -4.12 -30.44
C GLU A 32 -11.93 -3.67 -31.73
N ASP A 33 -11.34 -2.72 -32.48
CA ASP A 33 -11.78 -2.24 -33.80
C ASP A 33 -10.57 -1.68 -34.59
N ASP A 34 -10.73 -1.36 -35.89
CA ASP A 34 -9.66 -0.96 -36.83
C ASP A 34 -8.74 0.18 -36.34
N LEU A 35 -9.15 0.95 -35.34
CA LEU A 35 -8.40 2.11 -34.83
C LEU A 35 -8.04 2.04 -33.33
N LYS A 36 -8.43 0.98 -32.61
CA LYS A 36 -8.25 0.90 -31.15
C LYS A 36 -7.72 -0.45 -30.69
N ALA A 37 -6.65 -0.41 -29.90
CA ALA A 37 -6.11 -1.57 -29.19
C ALA A 37 -6.25 -1.38 -27.67
N VAL A 38 -6.74 -2.39 -26.96
CA VAL A 38 -6.99 -2.35 -25.51
C VAL A 38 -6.12 -3.37 -24.79
N CYS A 39 -5.49 -2.98 -23.68
CA CYS A 39 -4.75 -3.91 -22.86
C CYS A 39 -5.66 -4.82 -22.04
N ILE A 40 -5.47 -6.14 -22.18
CA ILE A 40 -6.22 -7.16 -21.44
C ILE A 40 -6.05 -7.00 -19.92
N ASN A 41 -4.86 -6.58 -19.48
CA ASN A 41 -4.51 -6.62 -18.06
C ASN A 41 -4.86 -5.34 -17.30
N CYS A 42 -4.90 -4.17 -17.97
CA CYS A 42 -5.16 -2.89 -17.30
C CYS A 42 -6.18 -1.98 -17.98
N GLY A 43 -6.77 -2.41 -19.10
CA GLY A 43 -7.80 -1.64 -19.82
C GLY A 43 -7.30 -0.39 -20.54
N LEU A 44 -5.98 -0.21 -20.69
CA LEU A 44 -5.42 0.94 -21.42
C LEU A 44 -5.79 0.85 -22.90
N VAL A 45 -6.48 1.88 -23.41
CA VAL A 45 -6.82 2.03 -24.83
C VAL A 45 -5.71 2.81 -25.54
N VAL A 46 -5.21 2.28 -26.65
CA VAL A 46 -4.16 2.83 -27.50
C VAL A 46 -4.76 3.08 -28.89
N ASN A 47 -4.69 4.32 -29.37
CA ASN A 47 -5.11 4.67 -30.72
C ASN A 47 -3.93 4.41 -31.67
N ASN A 48 -4.11 3.49 -32.63
CA ASN A 48 -3.09 3.25 -33.65
C ASN A 48 -3.25 4.30 -34.75
N THR A 49 -2.44 5.37 -34.72
CA THR A 49 -2.19 6.19 -35.90
C THR A 49 -0.90 5.70 -36.53
N GLU A 50 -1.01 5.13 -37.73
CA GLU A 50 0.12 4.67 -38.54
C GLU A 50 0.92 5.88 -39.03
N GLU A 51 2.03 6.21 -38.36
CA GLU A 51 3.11 7.01 -38.96
C GLU A 51 4.45 6.32 -38.64
N GLU A 52 5.15 5.96 -39.72
CA GLU A 52 6.37 5.16 -39.75
C GLU A 52 7.60 5.91 -39.18
N ILE A 53 8.46 5.17 -38.48
CA ILE A 53 9.68 5.66 -37.81
C ILE A 53 10.91 5.17 -38.58
N SER A 54 11.77 6.09 -39.03
CA SER A 54 13.13 5.79 -39.52
C SER A 54 14.21 6.44 -38.64
N GLN A 55 14.67 5.69 -37.64
CA GLN A 55 16.09 5.50 -37.23
C GLN A 55 16.95 6.67 -36.63
N PRO A 56 18.09 6.37 -35.95
CA PRO A 56 18.23 6.66 -34.51
C PRO A 56 19.49 7.46 -34.11
N LEU A 57 19.38 8.37 -33.13
CA LEU A 57 20.49 8.85 -32.29
C LEU A 57 19.89 9.30 -30.94
N ALA A 58 20.46 8.86 -29.81
CA ALA A 58 20.19 9.49 -28.50
C ALA A 58 20.54 10.99 -28.57
N PRO A 59 20.01 11.94 -27.77
CA PRO A 59 19.22 11.87 -26.53
C PRO A 59 17.96 12.80 -26.54
N HIS A 60 17.37 13.08 -25.37
CA HIS A 60 16.32 14.09 -25.07
C HIS A 60 14.82 13.71 -25.16
N ASN A 61 14.14 14.05 -24.05
CA ASN A 61 12.76 14.54 -23.94
C ASN A 61 11.64 13.72 -24.60
N TYR A 62 11.10 12.75 -23.88
CA TYR A 62 9.67 12.45 -24.02
C TYR A 62 8.87 13.46 -23.20
N ASN A 63 8.58 14.58 -23.87
CA ASN A 63 7.36 15.32 -23.68
C ASN A 63 6.19 14.33 -23.77
N VAL A 64 5.59 14.02 -22.62
CA VAL A 64 4.16 13.79 -22.60
C VAL A 64 3.57 15.10 -23.10
N SER A 65 2.86 15.09 -24.22
CA SER A 65 2.02 16.19 -24.66
C SER A 65 1.03 16.51 -23.53
N GLU A 66 1.44 17.41 -22.63
CA GLU A 66 0.94 18.77 -22.37
C GLU A 66 -0.39 19.24 -23.00
N THR A 67 -1.22 18.35 -23.55
CA THR A 67 -2.55 18.65 -24.06
C THR A 67 -3.60 17.95 -23.22
N TYR A 68 -3.70 18.38 -21.96
CA TYR A 68 -4.92 18.62 -21.17
C TYR A 68 -4.54 18.79 -19.68
N ASN A 69 -3.93 19.95 -19.38
CA ASN A 69 -3.97 20.73 -18.11
C ASN A 69 -2.79 21.72 -17.95
N ASN A 70 -2.04 22.02 -19.01
CA ASN A 70 -1.03 23.07 -18.96
C ASN A 70 -1.57 24.44 -18.57
N HIS A 71 -2.79 24.76 -18.99
CA HIS A 71 -3.41 26.03 -18.63
C HIS A 71 -3.81 26.12 -17.14
N GLU A 72 -4.13 25.01 -16.46
CA GLU A 72 -4.42 25.03 -15.02
C GLU A 72 -3.18 24.87 -14.12
N VAL A 73 -2.16 24.12 -14.57
CA VAL A 73 -0.95 23.85 -13.77
C VAL A 73 0.01 25.05 -13.81
N SER A 74 0.07 25.78 -14.92
CA SER A 74 0.85 27.02 -15.05
C SER A 74 0.30 28.12 -14.13
N ILE A 75 -1.03 28.28 -14.05
CA ILE A 75 -1.69 29.27 -13.19
C ILE A 75 -1.52 28.93 -11.68
N LYS A 76 -1.40 27.65 -11.32
CA LYS A 76 -1.25 27.19 -9.91
C LYS A 76 0.21 27.19 -9.40
N LYS A 77 1.24 27.26 -10.27
CA LYS A 77 2.66 27.35 -9.86
C LYS A 77 2.95 28.62 -9.03
N ASN A 78 2.20 29.70 -9.24
CA ASN A 78 2.32 30.93 -8.46
C ASN A 78 1.84 30.79 -7.00
N PHE A 79 1.01 29.80 -6.67
CA PHE A 79 0.45 29.63 -5.33
C PHE A 79 1.23 28.65 -4.45
N ILE A 80 1.85 27.61 -5.05
CA ILE A 80 2.63 26.61 -4.31
C ILE A 80 4.12 26.83 -4.53
N LYS A 81 4.83 27.20 -3.45
CA LYS A 81 6.29 27.24 -3.45
C LYS A 81 6.87 25.88 -3.89
N LEU A 82 7.83 25.91 -4.82
CA LEU A 82 8.52 24.73 -5.38
C LEU A 82 9.02 23.74 -4.31
N GLN A 83 9.42 24.26 -3.13
CA GLN A 83 9.83 23.45 -1.99
C GLN A 83 8.77 22.41 -1.54
N TYR A 84 7.48 22.75 -1.63
CA TYR A 84 6.39 21.85 -1.22
C TYR A 84 6.16 20.74 -2.24
N ILE A 85 6.32 21.05 -3.53
CA ILE A 85 6.26 20.06 -4.60
C ILE A 85 7.40 19.05 -4.44
N LYS A 86 8.63 19.53 -4.24
CA LYS A 86 9.81 18.66 -4.00
C LYS A 86 9.63 17.78 -2.75
N LEU A 87 9.09 18.35 -1.67
CA LEU A 87 8.83 17.60 -0.43
C LEU A 87 7.78 16.50 -0.66
N LEU A 88 6.71 16.81 -1.39
CA LEU A 88 5.67 15.84 -1.74
C LEU A 88 6.20 14.75 -2.67
N GLU A 89 7.03 15.09 -3.65
CA GLU A 89 7.68 14.12 -4.54
C GLU A 89 8.58 13.14 -3.78
N ARG A 90 9.36 13.67 -2.82
CA ARG A 90 10.15 12.84 -1.92
C ARG A 90 9.23 11.88 -1.15
N ALA A 91 8.11 12.38 -0.63
CA ALA A 91 7.18 11.52 0.11
C ALA A 91 6.56 10.44 -0.78
N THR A 92 6.08 10.79 -1.98
CA THR A 92 5.49 9.81 -2.89
C THR A 92 6.49 8.75 -3.32
N ARG A 93 7.75 9.11 -3.57
CA ARG A 93 8.81 8.13 -3.86
C ARG A 93 9.11 7.24 -2.66
N THR A 94 9.24 7.84 -1.46
CA THR A 94 9.56 7.10 -0.22
C THR A 94 8.52 6.03 0.08
N PHE A 95 7.24 6.33 -0.16
CA PHE A 95 6.14 5.41 0.08
C PHE A 95 5.74 4.58 -1.16
N ASN A 96 6.48 4.69 -2.27
CA ASN A 96 6.13 4.08 -3.56
C ASN A 96 4.67 4.34 -3.98
N MET A 97 4.24 5.59 -3.84
CA MET A 97 2.86 6.01 -4.06
C MET A 97 2.64 6.44 -5.51
N PRO A 98 1.50 6.05 -6.11
CA PRO A 98 1.17 6.41 -7.48
C PRO A 98 0.92 7.91 -7.67
N VAL A 99 1.10 8.39 -8.91
CA VAL A 99 1.09 9.83 -9.26
C VAL A 99 -0.22 10.53 -8.88
N PHE A 100 -1.36 9.84 -8.96
CA PHE A 100 -2.66 10.42 -8.61
C PHE A 100 -2.76 10.85 -7.13
N ILE A 101 -1.98 10.25 -6.22
CA ILE A 101 -1.91 10.67 -4.82
C ILE A 101 -1.27 12.05 -4.70
N LYS A 102 -0.22 12.30 -5.48
CA LYS A 102 0.43 13.62 -5.56
C LYS A 102 -0.57 14.68 -6.01
N GLN A 103 -1.28 14.41 -7.10
CA GLN A 103 -2.27 15.34 -7.68
C GLN A 103 -3.40 15.64 -6.69
N THR A 104 -3.96 14.61 -6.06
CA THR A 104 -5.01 14.75 -5.04
C THR A 104 -4.52 15.54 -3.84
N THR A 105 -3.31 15.25 -3.35
CA THR A 105 -2.70 15.97 -2.23
C THR A 105 -2.53 17.44 -2.54
N ILE A 106 -2.03 17.78 -3.74
CA ILE A 106 -1.87 19.16 -4.21
C ILE A 106 -3.23 19.86 -4.25
N ARG A 107 -4.26 19.22 -4.80
CA ARG A 107 -5.60 19.79 -4.88
C ARG A 107 -6.17 20.13 -3.50
N LEU A 108 -6.06 19.22 -2.53
CA LEU A 108 -6.48 19.46 -1.15
C LEU A 108 -5.67 20.59 -0.51
N PHE A 109 -4.35 20.58 -0.70
CA PHE A 109 -3.45 21.58 -0.13
C PHE A 109 -3.74 23.00 -0.65
N ILE A 110 -3.90 23.18 -1.97
CA ILE A 110 -4.25 24.47 -2.56
C ILE A 110 -5.58 24.96 -2.01
N LYS A 111 -6.61 24.10 -2.05
CA LYS A 111 -7.95 24.47 -1.58
C LYS A 111 -7.93 24.92 -0.13
N TYR A 112 -7.23 24.17 0.74
CA TYR A 112 -7.14 24.51 2.16
C TYR A 112 -6.37 25.82 2.41
N ILE A 113 -5.20 26.02 1.77
CA ILE A 113 -4.37 27.22 1.98
C ILE A 113 -5.00 28.47 1.37
N ARG A 114 -5.77 28.35 0.29
CA ARG A 114 -6.51 29.48 -0.30
C ARG A 114 -7.52 30.05 0.69
N ASP A 115 -8.28 29.18 1.33
CA ASP A 115 -9.32 29.57 2.27
C ASP A 115 -8.74 29.89 3.67
N ASN A 116 -7.47 29.51 3.93
CA ASN A 116 -6.78 29.72 5.20
C ASN A 116 -5.36 30.31 4.99
N SER A 117 -5.29 31.45 4.29
CA SER A 117 -4.04 32.05 3.82
C SER A 117 -3.04 32.44 4.94
N ALA A 118 -3.55 32.76 6.14
CA ALA A 118 -2.77 33.17 7.31
C ALA A 118 -1.96 32.03 7.97
N ILE A 119 -2.18 30.77 7.58
CA ILE A 119 -1.49 29.63 8.21
C ILE A 119 0.01 29.64 7.89
N ARG A 120 0.82 29.83 8.95
CA ARG A 120 2.29 29.81 8.87
C ARG A 120 2.84 28.40 8.62
N GLN A 121 2.24 27.38 9.24
CA GLN A 121 2.74 26.01 9.25
C GLN A 121 2.30 25.18 8.04
N LYS A 122 2.48 25.71 6.82
CA LYS A 122 2.01 25.07 5.56
C LYS A 122 2.57 23.65 5.34
N ARG A 123 3.76 23.34 5.88
CA ARG A 123 4.33 21.98 5.85
C ARG A 123 3.45 20.95 6.56
N TYR A 124 2.88 21.30 7.73
CA TYR A 124 1.98 20.40 8.46
C TYR A 124 0.66 20.21 7.72
N VAL A 125 0.13 21.27 7.09
CA VAL A 125 -1.04 21.18 6.21
C VAL A 125 -0.77 20.24 5.04
N LEU A 126 0.38 20.37 4.37
CA LEU A 126 0.76 19.50 3.26
C LEU A 126 0.87 18.03 3.69
N ALA A 127 1.56 17.76 4.81
CA ALA A 127 1.68 16.41 5.38
C ALA A 127 0.31 15.82 5.75
N SER A 128 -0.60 16.67 6.25
CA SER A 128 -1.98 16.29 6.57
C SER A 128 -2.79 15.94 5.32
N CYS A 129 -2.72 16.79 4.29
CA CYS A 129 -3.37 16.53 3.00
C CYS A 129 -2.84 15.24 2.35
N PHE A 130 -1.54 14.98 2.46
CA PHE A 130 -0.93 13.73 2.00
C PHE A 130 -1.50 12.53 2.76
N LEU A 131 -1.47 12.56 4.10
CA LEU A 131 -1.99 11.48 4.93
C LEU A 131 -3.47 11.21 4.67
N ILE A 132 -4.29 12.26 4.54
CA ILE A 132 -5.72 12.15 4.24
C ILE A 132 -5.93 11.54 2.85
N SER A 133 -5.18 11.99 1.84
CA SER A 133 -5.28 11.43 0.48
C SER A 133 -4.97 9.94 0.49
N VAL A 134 -3.87 9.56 1.13
CA VAL A 134 -3.42 8.16 1.17
C VAL A 134 -4.39 7.27 1.94
N ARG A 135 -4.81 7.68 3.16
CA ARG A 135 -5.62 6.82 4.04
C ARG A 135 -7.11 6.88 3.77
N GLU A 136 -7.66 8.07 3.50
CA GLU A 136 -9.11 8.21 3.38
C GLU A 136 -9.62 8.12 1.96
N ILE A 137 -8.87 8.63 0.99
CA ILE A 137 -9.30 8.59 -0.41
C ILE A 137 -8.90 7.26 -1.04
N PHE A 138 -7.64 6.85 -0.87
CA PHE A 138 -7.09 5.68 -1.56
C PHE A 138 -6.89 4.44 -0.68
N LYS A 139 -7.21 4.52 0.63
CA LYS A 139 -7.20 3.39 1.58
C LYS A 139 -5.87 2.64 1.69
N PHE A 140 -4.75 3.32 1.45
CA PHE A 140 -3.42 2.76 1.71
C PHE A 140 -3.05 2.88 3.19
N ASN A 141 -2.38 1.85 3.70
CA ASN A 141 -1.96 1.78 5.09
C ASN A 141 -0.59 2.44 5.29
N ILE A 142 -0.60 3.70 5.71
CA ILE A 142 0.60 4.41 6.15
C ILE A 142 0.47 4.90 7.59
N ARG A 143 1.56 4.83 8.36
CA ARG A 143 1.56 5.31 9.74
C ARG A 143 1.80 6.80 9.77
N ILE A 144 1.11 7.48 10.69
CA ILE A 144 1.35 8.91 10.92
C ILE A 144 2.80 9.21 11.33
N ASN A 145 3.48 8.26 11.99
CA ASN A 145 4.89 8.38 12.34
C ASN A 145 5.79 8.42 11.11
N ASP A 146 5.49 7.62 10.10
CA ASP A 146 6.29 7.58 8.88
C ASP A 146 6.11 8.90 8.11
N VAL A 147 4.87 9.40 8.04
CA VAL A 147 4.60 10.73 7.46
C VAL A 147 5.30 11.83 8.23
N ALA A 148 5.22 11.81 9.56
CA ALA A 148 5.90 12.78 10.42
C ALA A 148 7.42 12.79 10.16
N TYR A 149 8.02 11.61 10.02
CA TYR A 149 9.43 11.45 9.70
C TYR A 149 9.77 12.02 8.31
N VAL A 150 9.06 11.59 7.27
CA VAL A 150 9.32 12.01 5.87
C VAL A 150 9.14 13.51 5.67
N PHE A 151 8.13 14.10 6.29
CA PHE A 151 7.87 15.54 6.22
C PHE A 151 8.65 16.34 7.28
N ASN A 152 9.46 15.70 8.12
CA ASN A 152 10.17 16.33 9.23
C ASN A 152 9.25 17.23 10.09
N CYS A 153 8.20 16.62 10.62
CA CYS A 153 7.15 17.22 11.42
C CYS A 153 7.08 16.57 12.80
N ASN A 154 6.74 17.34 13.84
CA ASN A 154 6.43 16.77 15.14
C ASN A 154 5.10 15.99 15.05
N ARG A 155 5.10 14.72 15.49
CA ARG A 155 3.92 13.84 15.43
C ARG A 155 2.69 14.44 16.11
N GLY A 156 2.83 14.98 17.31
CA GLY A 156 1.71 15.54 18.08
C GLY A 156 1.08 16.74 17.38
N LYS A 157 1.91 17.64 16.85
CA LYS A 157 1.44 18.77 16.03
C LYS A 157 0.79 18.29 14.72
N LEU A 158 1.36 17.27 14.07
CA LEU A 158 0.78 16.70 12.85
C LEU A 158 -0.62 16.13 13.10
N ILE A 159 -0.85 15.42 14.22
CA ILE A 159 -2.19 14.90 14.57
C ILE A 159 -3.22 16.05 14.64
N ARG A 160 -2.86 17.19 15.23
CA ARG A 160 -3.75 18.36 15.32
C ARG A 160 -4.11 18.90 13.94
N TYR A 161 -3.12 19.12 13.07
CA TYR A 161 -3.36 19.58 11.69
C TYR A 161 -4.16 18.57 10.86
N VAL A 162 -3.91 17.28 11.06
CA VAL A 162 -4.66 16.20 10.41
C VAL A 162 -6.15 16.27 10.79
N TYR A 163 -6.45 16.53 12.06
CA TYR A 163 -7.82 16.75 12.53
C TYR A 163 -8.44 18.02 11.95
N GLU A 164 -7.73 19.15 11.99
CA GLU A 164 -8.22 20.43 11.43
C GLU A 164 -8.53 20.34 9.93
N VAL A 165 -7.59 19.80 9.14
CA VAL A 165 -7.73 19.65 7.69
C VAL A 165 -8.86 18.67 7.35
N SER A 166 -8.97 17.55 8.07
CA SER A 166 -10.05 16.59 7.84
C SER A 166 -11.43 17.16 8.16
N LYS A 167 -11.56 17.93 9.24
CA LYS A 167 -12.79 18.66 9.58
C LYS A 167 -13.18 19.63 8.47
N TYR A 168 -12.24 20.40 7.93
CA TYR A 168 -12.50 21.33 6.82
C TYR A 168 -13.06 20.61 5.58
N PHE A 169 -12.56 19.42 5.26
CA PHE A 169 -13.06 18.63 4.13
C PHE A 169 -14.27 17.73 4.45
N ASN A 170 -14.79 17.79 5.68
CA ASN A 170 -15.82 16.86 6.19
C ASN A 170 -15.43 15.38 6.00
N LEU A 171 -14.14 15.07 6.16
CA LEU A 171 -13.60 13.72 6.06
C LEU A 171 -13.44 13.13 7.46
N ARG A 172 -13.87 11.88 7.63
CA ARG A 172 -13.66 11.12 8.87
C ARG A 172 -12.42 10.27 8.73
N ILE A 173 -11.36 10.61 9.46
CA ILE A 173 -10.15 9.79 9.47
C ILE A 173 -10.42 8.54 10.28
N LYS A 174 -10.43 7.39 9.60
CA LYS A 174 -10.67 6.11 10.26
C LYS A 174 -9.41 5.69 11.02
N PRO A 175 -9.56 5.20 12.27
CA PRO A 175 -8.45 4.52 12.94
C PRO A 175 -8.06 3.29 12.11
N LEU A 176 -6.77 2.95 12.13
CA LEU A 176 -6.26 1.78 11.43
C LEU A 176 -6.82 0.54 12.12
N LYS A 177 -7.42 -0.38 11.35
CA LYS A 177 -7.93 -1.63 11.94
C LYS A 177 -6.78 -2.57 12.24
N ILE A 178 -6.92 -3.38 13.27
CA ILE A 178 -5.90 -4.35 13.67
C ILE A 178 -5.69 -5.39 12.55
N ASP A 179 -6.76 -5.87 11.93
CA ASP A 179 -6.70 -6.86 10.85
C ASP A 179 -5.91 -6.33 9.64
N GLU A 180 -6.14 -5.06 9.29
CA GLU A 180 -5.40 -4.35 8.23
C GLU A 180 -3.90 -4.24 8.57
N CYS A 181 -3.57 -3.99 9.85
CA CYS A 181 -2.19 -3.98 10.32
C CYS A 181 -1.54 -5.36 10.23
N ILE A 182 -2.28 -6.40 10.62
CA ILE A 182 -1.81 -7.79 10.60
C ILE A 182 -1.51 -8.21 9.17
N ALA A 183 -2.45 -8.03 8.24
CA ALA A 183 -2.26 -8.40 6.84
C ALA A 183 -1.03 -7.69 6.24
N TRP A 184 -0.87 -6.40 6.52
CA TRP A 184 0.29 -5.64 6.08
C TRP A 184 1.60 -6.15 6.70
N LEU A 185 1.62 -6.41 8.01
CA LEU A 185 2.80 -6.93 8.70
C LEU A 185 3.19 -8.35 8.22
N ILE A 186 2.21 -9.22 7.96
CA ILE A 186 2.45 -10.54 7.36
C ILE A 186 3.12 -10.38 6.01
N ASN A 187 2.62 -9.49 5.14
CA ASN A 187 3.26 -9.22 3.84
C ASN A 187 4.69 -8.68 3.97
N VAL A 188 4.96 -7.86 4.99
CA VAL A 188 6.32 -7.38 5.30
C VAL A 188 7.24 -8.55 5.68
N ILE A 189 6.77 -9.48 6.51
CA ILE A 189 7.54 -10.67 6.90
C ILE A 189 7.73 -11.59 5.70
N TYR A 190 6.65 -11.85 4.95
CA TYR A 190 6.64 -12.71 3.78
C TYR A 190 7.67 -12.23 2.76
N SER A 191 7.64 -10.96 2.37
CA SER A 191 8.57 -10.40 1.37
C SER A 191 10.01 -10.24 1.86
N ASN A 192 10.32 -10.59 3.11
CA ASN A 192 11.66 -10.38 3.68
C ASN A 192 12.61 -11.56 3.37
N ILE A 193 13.60 -11.31 2.50
CA ILE A 193 14.60 -12.31 2.09
C ILE A 193 15.34 -12.93 3.29
N LYS A 194 15.68 -12.14 4.31
CA LYS A 194 16.40 -12.65 5.49
C LYS A 194 15.50 -13.59 6.30
N PHE A 195 14.21 -13.30 6.39
CA PHE A 195 13.26 -14.18 7.06
C PHE A 195 13.06 -15.49 6.30
N THR A 196 12.99 -15.45 4.96
CA THR A 196 12.93 -16.66 4.14
C THR A 196 14.13 -17.58 4.39
N LYS A 197 15.35 -17.03 4.40
CA LYS A 197 16.56 -17.81 4.73
C LYS A 197 16.49 -18.44 6.13
N MET A 198 15.94 -17.72 7.12
CA MET A 198 15.75 -18.27 8.46
C MET A 198 14.76 -19.45 8.52
N LEU A 199 13.79 -19.52 7.59
CA LEU A 199 12.89 -20.66 7.48
C LEU A 199 13.59 -21.84 6.80
N GLU A 200 14.33 -21.58 5.73
CA GLU A 200 15.11 -22.59 4.99
C GLU A 200 16.17 -23.27 5.88
N GLU A 201 16.93 -22.49 6.66
CA GLU A 201 17.90 -22.98 7.63
C GLU A 201 17.31 -23.93 8.70
N ARG A 202 15.99 -23.87 8.88
CA ARG A 202 15.23 -24.70 9.83
C ARG A 202 14.39 -25.77 9.15
N SER A 203 14.53 -25.93 7.84
CA SER A 203 13.73 -26.85 7.02
C SER A 203 12.22 -26.63 7.17
N ILE A 204 11.79 -25.36 7.31
CA ILE A 204 10.39 -24.97 7.40
C ILE A 204 9.93 -24.48 6.02
N GLU A 205 8.96 -25.16 5.44
CA GLU A 205 8.30 -24.69 4.21
C GLU A 205 7.54 -23.39 4.48
N ARG A 206 7.78 -22.39 3.62
CA ARG A 206 7.29 -21.02 3.81
C ARG A 206 5.77 -20.93 3.75
N GLU A 207 5.16 -21.50 2.74
CA GLU A 207 3.73 -21.48 2.49
C GLU A 207 2.98 -22.14 3.66
N HIS A 208 3.50 -23.28 4.13
CA HIS A 208 2.97 -23.99 5.29
C HIS A 208 3.09 -23.17 6.57
N TYR A 209 4.23 -22.50 6.79
CA TYR A 209 4.42 -21.63 7.95
C TYR A 209 3.38 -20.52 8.01
N PHE A 210 3.19 -19.77 6.91
CA PHE A 210 2.23 -18.66 6.90
C PHE A 210 0.78 -19.13 7.03
N LYS A 211 0.41 -20.24 6.38
CA LYS A 211 -0.93 -20.84 6.54
C LYS A 211 -1.23 -21.19 8.01
N LYS A 212 -0.26 -21.75 8.74
CA LYS A 212 -0.41 -22.05 10.18
C LYS A 212 -0.46 -20.78 11.04
N ILE A 213 0.39 -19.79 10.73
CA ILE A 213 0.39 -18.50 11.42
C ILE A 213 -0.96 -17.79 11.27
N GLU A 214 -1.52 -17.72 10.06
CA GLU A 214 -2.83 -17.10 9.80
C GLU A 214 -3.96 -17.79 10.56
N LYS A 215 -3.95 -19.13 10.60
CA LYS A 215 -4.91 -19.91 11.41
C LYS A 215 -4.80 -19.56 12.90
N LEU A 216 -3.58 -19.51 13.43
CA LEU A 216 -3.35 -19.15 14.83
C LEU A 216 -3.76 -17.70 15.12
N ILE A 217 -3.46 -16.76 14.24
CA ILE A 217 -3.86 -15.36 14.39
C ILE A 217 -5.38 -15.24 14.41
N SER A 218 -6.08 -15.95 13.52
CA SER A 218 -7.55 -15.97 13.48
C SER A 218 -8.14 -16.47 14.81
N ASN A 219 -7.57 -17.55 15.36
CA ASN A 219 -7.95 -18.07 16.67
C ASN A 219 -7.67 -17.07 17.80
N ILE A 220 -6.54 -16.36 17.76
CA ILE A 220 -6.20 -15.32 18.73
C ILE A 220 -7.23 -14.20 18.67
N LEU A 221 -7.53 -13.68 17.48
CA LEU A 221 -8.46 -12.57 17.29
C LEU A 221 -9.87 -12.93 17.73
N HIS A 222 -10.34 -14.14 17.40
CA HIS A 222 -11.63 -14.66 17.87
C HIS A 222 -11.74 -14.66 19.40
N ASN A 223 -10.63 -14.94 20.08
CA ASN A 223 -10.57 -15.00 21.54
C ASN A 223 -10.28 -13.65 22.22
N LEU A 224 -10.01 -12.57 21.49
CA LEU A 224 -9.83 -11.24 22.07
C LEU A 224 -11.16 -10.49 22.06
N LYS A 225 -11.58 -9.92 23.20
CA LYS A 225 -12.75 -9.04 23.25
C LYS A 225 -12.36 -7.64 22.78
N ILE A 226 -13.31 -6.87 22.24
CA ILE A 226 -13.09 -5.46 21.86
C ILE A 226 -12.48 -4.66 23.02
N VAL A 227 -12.92 -4.91 24.25
CA VAL A 227 -12.40 -4.26 25.47
C VAL A 227 -10.91 -4.53 25.67
N ASP A 228 -10.41 -5.71 25.29
CA ASP A 228 -8.99 -6.05 25.38
C ASP A 228 -8.13 -5.32 24.34
N LEU A 229 -8.76 -4.77 23.30
CA LEU A 229 -8.10 -4.06 22.20
C LEU A 229 -8.11 -2.54 22.39
N GLN A 230 -9.01 -2.01 23.24
CA GLN A 230 -9.20 -0.57 23.43
C GLN A 230 -8.01 0.10 24.11
N GLY A 231 -7.68 1.32 23.68
CA GLY A 231 -6.56 2.11 24.21
C GLY A 231 -5.17 1.68 23.72
N HIS A 232 -5.06 0.56 23.01
CA HIS A 232 -3.80 0.07 22.45
C HIS A 232 -3.54 0.62 21.04
N ASN A 233 -2.27 0.81 20.71
CA ASN A 233 -1.89 1.14 19.34
C ASN A 233 -2.08 -0.11 18.46
N PRO A 234 -2.96 -0.07 17.42
CA PRO A 234 -3.33 -1.24 16.63
C PRO A 234 -2.11 -1.88 15.94
N TYR A 235 -1.13 -1.08 15.53
CA TYR A 235 0.09 -1.57 14.90
C TYR A 235 0.98 -2.37 15.85
N VAL A 236 1.15 -1.86 17.08
CA VAL A 236 1.95 -2.54 18.12
C VAL A 236 1.26 -3.83 18.55
N LEU A 237 -0.06 -3.79 18.68
CA LEU A 237 -0.86 -4.95 19.03
C LEU A 237 -0.82 -6.02 17.94
N ALA A 238 -0.98 -5.65 16.68
CA ALA A 238 -0.82 -6.55 15.54
C ALA A 238 0.54 -7.24 15.51
N ALA A 239 1.64 -6.48 15.70
CA ALA A 239 2.98 -7.05 15.79
C ALA A 239 3.13 -8.05 16.95
N SER A 240 2.47 -7.78 18.07
CA SER A 240 2.49 -8.64 19.26
C SER A 240 1.64 -9.90 19.08
N ILE A 241 0.53 -9.81 18.36
CA ILE A 241 -0.31 -10.96 17.97
C ILE A 241 0.46 -11.90 17.04
N ILE A 242 1.14 -11.36 16.02
CA ILE A 242 1.98 -12.16 15.11
C ILE A 242 3.11 -12.85 15.88
N TYR A 243 3.79 -12.12 16.78
CA TYR A 243 4.80 -12.72 17.65
C TYR A 243 4.22 -13.83 18.56
N CYS A 244 3.03 -13.62 19.11
CA CYS A 244 2.33 -14.61 19.92
C CYS A 244 2.00 -15.87 19.10
N ALA A 245 1.51 -15.71 17.88
CA ALA A 245 1.21 -16.82 16.97
C ALA A 245 2.45 -17.67 16.67
N ASP A 246 3.61 -17.06 16.37
CA ASP A 246 4.85 -17.81 16.14
C ASP A 246 5.32 -18.55 17.40
N LYS A 247 5.14 -17.97 18.58
CA LYS A 247 5.44 -18.65 19.85
C LYS A 247 4.53 -19.86 20.08
N MET A 248 3.23 -19.72 19.85
CA MET A 248 2.28 -20.83 19.94
C MET A 248 2.63 -21.93 18.94
N LEU A 249 2.89 -21.56 17.68
CA LEU A 249 3.27 -22.50 16.63
C LEU A 249 4.53 -23.30 17.01
N SER A 250 5.54 -22.61 17.53
CA SER A 250 6.79 -23.24 17.94
C SER A 250 6.62 -24.28 19.05
N LYS A 251 5.65 -24.08 19.96
CA LYS A 251 5.32 -25.06 20.99
C LYS A 251 4.59 -26.26 20.41
N VAL A 252 3.62 -26.03 19.53
CA VAL A 252 2.85 -27.10 18.85
C VAL A 252 3.75 -27.98 18.00
N GLU A 253 4.77 -27.41 17.36
CA GLU A 253 5.72 -28.12 16.50
C GLU A 253 7.03 -28.52 17.22
N GLU A 254 7.07 -28.40 18.55
CA GLU A 254 8.23 -28.77 19.39
C GLU A 254 9.58 -28.21 18.90
N ARG A 255 9.57 -26.99 18.36
CA ARG A 255 10.76 -26.34 17.79
C ARG A 255 11.01 -24.97 18.39
N LYS A 256 12.18 -24.40 18.09
CA LYS A 256 12.47 -23.00 18.41
C LYS A 256 11.63 -22.07 17.52
N SER A 257 11.08 -21.01 18.12
CA SER A 257 10.30 -20.00 17.37
C SER A 257 11.18 -19.22 16.40
N VAL A 258 10.63 -18.88 15.22
CA VAL A 258 11.37 -18.19 14.14
C VAL A 258 11.50 -16.72 14.47
N LEU A 259 10.41 -16.11 14.94
CA LEU A 259 10.35 -14.75 15.41
C LEU A 259 10.84 -14.67 16.86
N THR A 260 12.15 -14.56 17.04
CA THR A 260 12.70 -14.07 18.31
C THR A 260 12.24 -12.63 18.56
N LEU A 261 12.28 -12.14 19.82
CA LEU A 261 11.89 -10.76 20.11
C LEU A 261 12.75 -9.74 19.35
N ASN A 262 14.04 -10.07 19.16
CA ASN A 262 14.98 -9.26 18.38
C ASN A 262 14.60 -9.26 16.90
N THR A 263 14.32 -10.43 16.33
CA THR A 263 13.95 -10.58 14.91
C THR A 263 12.62 -9.88 14.64
N ALA A 264 11.61 -10.11 15.47
CA ALA A 264 10.30 -9.47 15.37
C ALA A 264 10.41 -7.93 15.47
N SER A 265 11.18 -7.43 16.44
CA SER A 265 11.38 -5.98 16.60
C SER A 265 12.00 -5.33 15.35
N LYS A 266 13.02 -5.97 14.77
CA LYS A 266 13.69 -5.48 13.56
C LYS A 266 12.78 -5.57 12.33
N LEU A 267 12.11 -6.70 12.11
CA LEU A 267 11.24 -6.92 10.94
C LEU A 267 10.00 -6.03 10.95
N LEU A 268 9.36 -5.89 12.12
CA LEU A 268 8.06 -5.22 12.24
C LEU A 268 8.21 -3.72 12.56
N GLY A 269 9.43 -3.25 12.85
CA GLY A 269 9.68 -1.85 13.19
C GLY A 269 8.95 -1.41 14.47
N VAL A 270 8.89 -2.30 15.46
CA VAL A 270 8.31 -2.05 16.80
C VAL A 270 9.37 -2.33 17.85
N SER A 271 9.41 -1.54 18.92
CA SER A 271 10.39 -1.77 19.99
C SER A 271 10.17 -3.13 20.67
N LYS A 272 11.28 -3.80 21.06
CA LYS A 272 11.24 -5.08 21.80
C LYS A 272 10.37 -4.99 23.05
N TYR A 273 10.49 -3.88 23.79
CA TYR A 273 9.72 -3.62 25.00
C TYR A 273 8.22 -3.57 24.71
N SER A 274 7.82 -2.82 23.68
CA SER A 274 6.40 -2.73 23.29
C SER A 274 5.81 -4.07 22.84
N ILE A 275 6.56 -4.87 22.06
CA ILE A 275 6.14 -6.22 21.68
C ILE A 275 5.96 -7.10 22.92
N ARG A 276 6.95 -7.10 23.82
CA ARG A 276 6.95 -7.94 25.04
C ARG A 276 5.76 -7.62 25.96
N ASP A 277 5.48 -6.34 26.17
CA ASP A 277 4.44 -5.93 27.11
C ASP A 277 3.04 -6.24 26.57
N ASN A 278 2.81 -6.00 25.27
CA ASN A 278 1.54 -6.36 24.62
C ASN A 278 1.41 -7.88 24.43
N TYR A 279 2.51 -8.62 24.23
CA TYR A 279 2.50 -10.08 24.23
C TYR A 279 2.00 -10.67 25.55
N LYS A 280 2.41 -10.12 26.70
CA LYS A 280 1.92 -10.58 28.02
C LYS A 280 0.39 -10.42 28.13
N LEU A 281 -0.14 -9.32 27.61
CA LEU A 281 -1.59 -9.09 27.58
C LEU A 281 -2.28 -10.13 26.70
N VAL A 282 -1.84 -10.28 25.45
CA VAL A 282 -2.42 -11.21 24.47
C VAL A 282 -2.34 -12.66 24.98
N SER A 283 -1.17 -13.11 25.41
CA SER A 283 -0.93 -14.48 25.88
C SER A 283 -1.75 -14.85 27.12
N ARG A 284 -1.86 -13.95 28.11
CA ARG A 284 -2.71 -14.19 29.30
C ARG A 284 -4.17 -14.40 28.90
N ARG A 285 -4.69 -13.59 27.98
CA ARG A 285 -6.09 -13.67 27.55
C ARG A 285 -6.41 -14.94 26.76
N ILE A 286 -5.46 -15.44 25.97
CA ILE A 286 -5.61 -16.70 25.24
C ILE A 286 -5.53 -17.89 26.21
N LEU A 287 -4.50 -17.94 27.07
CA LEU A 287 -4.30 -19.06 28.00
C LEU A 287 -5.45 -19.22 28.99
N LEU A 288 -6.02 -18.12 29.48
CA LEU A 288 -7.18 -18.15 30.38
C LEU A 288 -8.48 -18.67 29.72
N ARG A 289 -8.55 -18.73 28.38
CA ARG A 289 -9.76 -19.15 27.65
C ARG A 289 -9.62 -20.48 26.92
N VAL A 290 -8.41 -21.04 26.88
CA VAL A 290 -8.18 -22.41 26.40
C VAL A 290 -8.26 -23.41 27.56
N LEU A 291 -8.14 -22.93 28.81
CA LEU A 291 -8.18 -23.72 30.04
C LEU A 291 -9.53 -23.65 30.79
N VAL A 292 -10.53 -22.97 30.22
CA VAL A 292 -11.92 -22.89 30.73
C VAL A 292 -12.83 -23.33 29.60
#